data_AF-A0A494VYC2-F1
#
_entry.id   AF-A0A494VYC2-F1
#
_cell.length_a   1.000
_cell.length_b   1.000
_cell.length_c   1.000
_cell.angle_alpha   90.00
_cell.angle_beta   90.00
_cell.angle_gamma   90.00
#
_symmetry.space_group_name_H-M   'P 1'
#
loop_
_entity.id
_entity.type
_entity.pdbx_description
1 polymer ?
#
loop_
_entity_poly.entity_id
_entity_poly.type
_entity_poly.pdbx_seq_one_letter_code
_entity_poly.pdbx_strand_id
1 'polypeptide(L)'
;MGAALGQGGRGRWLRSGPALPRNALTGRNYSGINILLLWGEVIAKGHPSQSWLTFRQARQAGGAVRKGEHGCMVVYADRFIPETEKARAQDSGEAARAIPFLKRFTVFNVAQCEGLENKVLPDPAPLPERETIPIAEEVIAASGVDFRMGGDKAYYMPSLDIVQVPPQLAFFEQINFYRTCLHELTHATGHVSRLARDLSHGFGTAGYAREELIALSGQSAPCLTHT
;
A
#
# COMPACT_ATOMS: atom_id res chain seq x y z
N MET A 1 47.76 -25.83 -15.36
CA MET A 1 46.70 -26.48 -16.16
C MET A 1 45.51 -26.72 -15.24
N GLY A 2 44.30 -26.25 -15.60
CA GLY A 2 43.07 -26.38 -14.81
C GLY A 2 42.67 -25.08 -14.09
N ALA A 3 42.28 -24.04 -14.82
CA ALA A 3 40.89 -23.75 -15.21
C ALA A 3 40.08 -23.08 -14.07
N ALA A 4 40.16 -21.75 -14.04
CA ALA A 4 39.23 -20.87 -13.34
C ALA A 4 37.87 -20.92 -14.06
N LEU A 5 36.82 -21.34 -13.37
CA LEU A 5 35.44 -21.25 -13.85
C LEU A 5 34.78 -20.04 -13.18
N GLY A 6 34.36 -19.12 -14.03
CA GLY A 6 33.86 -17.80 -13.66
C GLY A 6 32.52 -17.85 -12.93
N GLN A 7 32.42 -17.05 -11.87
CA GLN A 7 31.15 -16.68 -11.27
C GLN A 7 30.46 -15.65 -12.17
N GLY A 8 29.61 -16.13 -13.08
CA GLY A 8 28.69 -15.31 -13.84
C GLY A 8 27.61 -14.74 -12.91
N GLY A 9 27.58 -13.41 -12.78
CA GLY A 9 26.57 -12.67 -12.03
C GLY A 9 25.17 -12.95 -12.55
N ARG A 10 24.38 -13.70 -11.76
CA ARG A 10 22.94 -13.80 -11.96
C ARG A 10 22.29 -12.53 -11.44
N GLY A 11 21.97 -11.62 -12.36
CA GLY A 11 21.13 -10.46 -12.09
C GLY A 11 19.81 -10.91 -11.47
N ARG A 12 19.65 -10.64 -10.17
CA ARG A 12 18.39 -10.79 -9.46
C ARG A 12 17.46 -9.69 -9.94
N TRP A 13 16.77 -9.91 -11.05
CA TRP A 13 15.62 -9.11 -11.43
C TRP A 13 14.55 -9.35 -10.36
N LEU A 14 14.55 -8.50 -9.34
CA LEU A 14 13.46 -8.42 -8.38
C LEU A 14 12.20 -8.12 -9.20
N ARG A 15 11.26 -9.08 -9.23
CA ARG A 15 9.89 -8.79 -9.65
C ARG A 15 9.42 -7.63 -8.76
N SER A 16 9.06 -6.49 -9.35
CA SER A 16 8.48 -5.39 -8.59
C SER A 16 7.29 -5.93 -7.80
N GLY A 17 7.33 -5.78 -6.48
CA GLY A 17 6.18 -6.06 -5.61
C GLY A 17 5.01 -5.13 -5.92
N PRO A 18 3.86 -5.29 -5.24
CA PRO A 18 2.67 -4.48 -5.48
C PRO A 18 2.92 -3.04 -4.98
N ALA A 19 3.55 -2.22 -5.82
CA ALA A 19 3.63 -0.78 -5.65
C ALA A 19 2.66 -0.09 -6.61
N LEU A 20 2.20 1.09 -6.23
CA LEU A 20 1.34 1.90 -7.11
C LEU A 20 2.12 2.32 -8.35
N PRO A 21 1.54 2.21 -9.56
CA PRO A 21 2.13 2.77 -10.76
C PRO A 21 2.32 4.27 -10.59
N ARG A 22 3.46 4.80 -11.03
CA ARG A 22 3.79 6.22 -10.86
C ARG A 22 4.47 6.79 -12.10
N ASN A 23 4.42 8.12 -12.23
CA ASN A 23 5.20 8.79 -13.25
C ASN A 23 6.69 8.79 -12.89
N ALA A 24 7.55 8.34 -13.80
CA ALA A 24 8.98 8.16 -13.56
C ALA A 24 9.75 9.47 -13.36
N LEU A 25 9.24 10.61 -13.84
CA LEU A 25 9.89 11.91 -13.69
C LEU A 25 9.39 12.67 -12.45
N THR A 26 8.08 12.65 -12.21
CA THR A 26 7.47 13.45 -11.13
C THR A 26 7.23 12.68 -9.85
N GLY A 27 7.24 11.35 -9.89
CA GLY A 27 6.95 10.47 -8.75
C GLY A 27 5.46 10.40 -8.39
N ARG A 28 4.61 11.14 -9.10
CA ARG A 28 3.16 11.16 -8.84
C ARG A 28 2.54 9.80 -9.17
N ASN A 29 1.82 9.24 -8.21
CA ASN A 29 1.08 7.99 -8.40
C ASN A 29 -0.10 8.18 -9.37
N TYR A 30 -0.31 7.19 -10.24
CA TYR A 30 -1.53 7.07 -11.01
C TYR A 30 -2.70 6.68 -10.08
N SER A 31 -3.92 7.04 -10.49
CA SER A 31 -5.14 6.79 -9.71
C SER A 31 -6.25 6.18 -10.58
N GLY A 32 -7.25 5.60 -9.91
CA GLY A 32 -8.43 5.03 -10.55
C GLY A 32 -8.10 3.88 -11.51
N ILE A 33 -8.79 3.85 -12.65
CA ILE A 33 -8.66 2.78 -13.65
C ILE A 33 -7.23 2.61 -14.18
N ASN A 34 -6.42 3.67 -14.17
CA ASN A 34 -5.03 3.60 -14.63
C ASN A 34 -4.18 2.66 -13.77
N ILE A 35 -4.50 2.48 -12.48
CA ILE A 35 -3.80 1.52 -11.63
C ILE A 35 -3.97 0.10 -12.20
N LEU A 36 -5.20 -0.28 -12.52
CA LEU A 36 -5.53 -1.61 -13.02
C LEU A 36 -4.93 -1.87 -14.41
N LEU A 37 -4.99 -0.86 -15.30
CA LEU A 37 -4.41 -0.97 -16.65
C LEU A 37 -2.90 -1.20 -16.59
N LEU A 38 -2.19 -0.43 -15.77
CA LEU A 38 -0.74 -0.51 -15.66
C LEU A 38 -0.27 -1.75 -14.90
N TRP A 39 -0.99 -2.18 -13.86
CA TRP A 39 -0.73 -3.46 -13.21
C TRP A 39 -0.96 -4.64 -14.15
N GLY A 40 -2.05 -4.62 -14.92
CA GLY A 40 -2.31 -5.62 -15.95
C GLY A 40 -1.16 -5.75 -16.94
N GLU A 41 -0.63 -4.61 -17.41
CA GLU A 41 0.52 -4.57 -18.32
C GLU A 41 1.81 -5.13 -17.66
N VAL A 42 2.11 -4.72 -16.42
CA VAL A 42 3.28 -5.24 -15.67
C VAL A 42 3.19 -6.74 -15.48
N ILE A 43 2.01 -7.26 -15.12
CA ILE A 43 1.79 -8.69 -14.90
C ILE A 43 1.90 -9.45 -16.22
N ALA A 44 1.25 -8.97 -17.28
CA ALA A 44 1.21 -9.64 -18.57
C ALA A 44 2.57 -9.68 -19.27
N LYS A 45 3.36 -8.60 -19.18
CA LYS A 45 4.66 -8.47 -19.87
C LYS A 45 5.87 -8.66 -18.95
N GLY A 46 5.66 -8.84 -17.65
CA GLY A 46 6.73 -9.06 -16.68
C GLY A 46 7.66 -7.86 -16.49
N HIS A 47 7.13 -6.62 -16.59
CA HIS A 47 7.96 -5.43 -16.41
C HIS A 47 8.50 -5.35 -14.96
N PRO A 48 9.80 -5.04 -14.77
CA PRO A 48 10.44 -5.09 -13.45
C PRO A 48 10.19 -3.84 -12.59
N SER A 49 9.49 -2.83 -13.11
CA SER A 49 9.28 -1.52 -12.48
C SER A 49 7.82 -1.07 -12.55
N GLN A 50 7.37 -0.29 -11.57
CA GLN A 50 6.08 0.41 -11.59
C GLN A 50 6.20 1.88 -12.06
N SER A 51 7.34 2.25 -12.66
CA SER A 51 7.62 3.61 -13.13
C SER A 51 7.33 3.75 -14.63
N TRP A 52 6.52 4.76 -14.98
CA TRP A 52 5.99 4.98 -16.33
C TRP A 52 6.21 6.40 -16.83
N LEU A 53 6.34 6.57 -18.13
CA LEU A 53 6.50 7.88 -18.76
C LEU A 53 5.97 7.91 -20.19
N THR A 54 5.59 9.08 -20.68
CA THR A 54 5.21 9.25 -22.09
C THR A 54 6.44 9.25 -23.01
N PHE A 55 6.24 9.00 -24.31
CA PHE A 55 7.33 9.11 -25.29
C PHE A 55 8.04 10.48 -25.26
N ARG A 56 7.28 11.57 -25.07
CA ARG A 56 7.85 12.92 -24.96
C ARG A 56 8.69 13.08 -23.70
N GLN A 57 8.22 12.54 -22.57
CA GLN A 57 8.98 12.54 -21.32
C GLN A 57 10.28 11.73 -21.43
N ALA A 58 10.28 10.61 -22.16
CA ALA A 58 11.50 9.82 -22.42
C ALA A 58 12.56 10.68 -23.11
N ARG A 59 12.15 11.38 -24.18
CA ARG A 59 13.04 12.26 -24.95
C ARG A 59 13.48 13.49 -24.16
N GLN A 60 12.59 14.08 -23.36
CA GLN A 60 12.93 15.21 -22.48
C GLN A 60 13.97 14.81 -21.44
N ALA A 61 13.84 13.61 -20.89
CA ALA A 61 14.84 12.99 -20.03
C ALA A 61 16.06 12.48 -20.82
N GLY A 62 16.25 12.83 -22.09
CA GLY A 62 17.42 12.45 -22.89
C GLY A 62 17.58 10.95 -23.13
N GLY A 63 16.51 10.17 -23.01
CA GLY A 63 16.45 8.77 -23.40
C GLY A 63 15.52 8.53 -24.60
N ALA A 64 15.35 7.28 -24.98
CA ALA A 64 14.47 6.88 -26.08
C ALA A 64 13.72 5.59 -25.73
N VAL A 65 12.50 5.45 -26.26
CA VAL A 65 11.79 4.17 -26.25
C VAL A 65 12.46 3.26 -27.29
N ARG A 66 12.80 2.03 -26.91
CA ARG A 66 13.44 1.09 -27.85
C ARG A 66 12.53 0.78 -29.03
N LYS A 67 13.14 0.54 -30.20
CA LYS A 67 12.40 0.23 -31.42
C LYS A 67 11.58 -1.05 -31.26
N GLY A 68 10.29 -1.00 -31.61
CA GLY A 68 9.38 -2.15 -31.53
C GLY A 68 8.63 -2.29 -30.21
N GLU A 69 8.93 -1.45 -29.21
CA GLU A 69 8.17 -1.43 -27.95
C GLU A 69 6.78 -0.81 -28.14
N HIS A 70 5.78 -1.41 -27.50
CA HIS A 70 4.40 -0.92 -27.50
C HIS A 70 4.06 -0.37 -26.12
N GLY A 71 3.50 0.84 -26.08
CA GLY A 71 3.09 1.49 -24.84
C GLY A 71 1.71 1.02 -24.36
N CYS A 72 1.44 1.29 -23.09
CA CYS A 72 0.16 1.06 -22.44
C CYS A 72 -0.70 2.33 -22.51
N MET A 73 -2.01 2.17 -22.74
CA MET A 73 -2.95 3.29 -22.74
C MET A 73 -3.38 3.63 -21.31
N VAL A 74 -3.33 4.92 -20.97
CA VAL A 74 -3.92 5.48 -19.74
C VAL A 74 -4.89 6.60 -20.09
N VAL A 75 -5.79 6.92 -19.17
CA VAL A 75 -6.81 7.94 -19.35
C VAL A 75 -6.67 9.08 -18.33
N TYR A 76 -6.93 10.30 -18.77
CA TYR A 76 -7.05 11.48 -17.94
C TYR A 76 -8.45 12.07 -18.11
N ALA A 77 -9.22 12.08 -17.03
CA ALA A 77 -10.54 12.67 -17.00
C ALA A 77 -10.48 13.98 -16.22
N ASP A 78 -11.04 15.04 -16.79
CA ASP A 78 -11.10 16.36 -16.16
C ASP A 78 -12.26 17.16 -16.77
N ARG A 79 -12.52 18.36 -16.25
CA ARG A 79 -13.60 19.23 -16.72
C ARG A 79 -13.00 20.57 -17.13
N PHE A 80 -13.53 21.17 -18.20
CA PHE A 80 -13.22 22.55 -18.55
C PHE A 80 -14.50 23.37 -18.61
N ILE A 81 -14.38 24.68 -18.35
CA ILE A 81 -15.48 25.62 -18.45
C ILE A 81 -15.27 26.42 -19.73
N PRO A 82 -16.16 26.30 -20.74
CA PRO A 82 -16.10 27.12 -21.96
C PRO A 82 -16.17 28.62 -21.65
N GLU A 83 -15.51 29.45 -22.45
CA GLU A 83 -15.54 30.91 -22.24
C GLU A 83 -16.96 31.48 -22.37
N THR A 84 -17.78 30.90 -23.24
CA THR A 84 -19.21 31.24 -23.38
C THR A 84 -20.01 30.97 -22.11
N GLU A 85 -19.68 29.90 -21.37
CA GLU A 85 -20.32 29.56 -20.10
C GLU A 85 -19.86 30.48 -18.97
N LYS A 86 -18.60 30.93 -19.00
CA LYS A 86 -18.10 31.96 -18.06
C LYS A 86 -18.79 33.30 -18.30
N ALA A 87 -18.94 33.73 -19.54
CA ALA A 87 -19.63 34.97 -19.90
C ALA A 87 -21.11 34.93 -19.49
N ARG A 88 -21.82 33.81 -19.78
CA ARG A 88 -23.20 33.61 -19.31
C ARG A 88 -23.31 33.71 -17.79
N ALA A 89 -22.41 33.05 -17.06
CA ALA A 89 -22.40 33.07 -15.60
C ALA A 89 -22.18 34.49 -15.03
N GLN A 90 -21.38 35.31 -15.70
CA GLN A 90 -21.17 36.71 -15.33
C GLN A 90 -22.43 37.55 -15.58
N ASP A 91 -23.14 37.32 -16.69
CA ASP A 91 -24.34 38.08 -17.07
C ASP A 91 -25.60 37.64 -16.30
N SER A 92 -25.77 36.35 -16.01
CA SER A 92 -26.98 35.79 -15.38
C SER A 92 -26.86 35.57 -13.86
N GLY A 93 -25.65 35.61 -13.31
CA GLY A 93 -25.38 35.26 -11.91
C GLY A 93 -25.48 33.76 -11.59
N GLU A 94 -25.71 32.91 -12.61
CA GLU A 94 -25.76 31.46 -12.46
C GLU A 94 -24.37 30.83 -12.48
N ALA A 95 -24.22 29.62 -11.91
CA ALA A 95 -22.94 28.90 -11.96
C ALA A 95 -22.56 28.48 -13.40
N ALA A 96 -21.29 28.69 -13.76
CA ALA A 96 -20.76 28.32 -15.07
C ALA A 96 -20.73 26.79 -15.26
N ARG A 97 -21.23 26.29 -16.39
CA ARG A 97 -21.31 24.84 -16.63
C ARG A 97 -19.96 24.28 -17.08
N ALA A 98 -19.45 23.31 -16.33
CA ALA A 98 -18.22 22.59 -16.68
C ALA A 98 -18.51 21.35 -17.54
N ILE A 99 -17.87 21.27 -18.71
CA ILE A 99 -17.95 20.15 -19.66
C ILE A 99 -16.87 19.11 -19.32
N PRO A 100 -17.24 17.85 -19.03
CA PRO A 100 -16.26 16.79 -18.79
C PRO A 100 -15.60 16.36 -20.11
N PHE A 101 -14.32 15.98 -20.03
CA PHE A 101 -13.60 15.38 -21.14
C PHE A 101 -12.74 14.20 -20.66
N LEU A 102 -12.41 13.31 -21.60
CA LEU A 102 -11.51 12.18 -21.40
C LEU A 102 -10.40 12.22 -22.45
N LYS A 103 -9.14 12.33 -22.02
CA LYS A 103 -7.96 12.25 -22.88
C LYS A 103 -7.28 10.90 -22.70
N ARG A 104 -6.90 10.28 -23.81
CA ARG A 104 -6.07 9.08 -23.83
C ARG A 104 -4.60 9.46 -23.99
N PHE A 105 -3.73 8.82 -23.24
CA PHE A 105 -2.29 8.94 -23.36
C PHE A 105 -1.67 7.55 -23.51
N THR A 106 -0.53 7.49 -24.20
CA THR A 106 0.29 6.28 -24.27
C THR A 106 1.53 6.48 -23.39
N VAL A 107 1.75 5.56 -22.47
CA VAL A 107 2.90 5.54 -21.56
C VAL A 107 3.71 4.27 -21.75
N PHE A 108 4.99 4.36 -21.46
CA PHE A 108 5.96 3.29 -21.57
C PHE A 108 6.56 3.05 -20.19
N ASN A 109 6.78 1.79 -19.84
CA ASN A 109 7.51 1.44 -18.64
C ASN A 109 8.97 1.90 -18.81
N VAL A 110 9.63 2.33 -17.73
CA VAL A 110 11.07 2.68 -17.79
C VAL A 110 11.92 1.57 -18.38
N ALA A 111 11.54 0.30 -18.17
CA ALA A 111 12.24 -0.86 -18.72
C ALA A 111 12.11 -1.00 -20.24
N GLN A 112 11.23 -0.25 -20.91
CA GLN A 112 11.08 -0.20 -22.38
C GLN A 112 11.97 0.86 -23.03
N CYS A 113 12.65 1.67 -22.22
CA CYS A 113 13.47 2.78 -22.67
C CYS A 113 14.97 2.48 -22.50
N GLU A 114 15.79 3.28 -23.16
CA GLU A 114 17.25 3.31 -23.06
C GLU A 114 17.72 4.75 -22.81
N GLY A 115 18.88 4.94 -22.16
CA GLY A 115 19.46 6.27 -21.93
C GLY A 115 18.78 7.09 -20.82
N LEU A 116 17.99 6.43 -19.96
CA LEU A 116 17.25 7.02 -18.84
C LEU A 116 17.99 6.90 -17.50
N GLU A 117 19.19 6.33 -17.48
CA GLU A 117 19.96 6.08 -16.25
C GLU A 117 20.24 7.41 -15.52
N ASN A 118 19.90 7.48 -14.22
CA ASN A 118 19.99 8.68 -13.37
C ASN A 118 19.15 9.89 -13.81
N LYS A 119 18.23 9.73 -14.78
CA LYS A 119 17.37 10.82 -15.28
C LYS A 119 15.89 10.62 -14.93
N VAL A 120 15.57 9.51 -14.31
CA VAL A 120 14.26 9.18 -13.73
C VAL A 120 14.42 8.93 -12.23
N LEU A 121 13.33 9.07 -11.49
CA LEU A 121 13.33 8.75 -10.07
C LEU A 121 13.58 7.25 -9.88
N PRO A 122 14.44 6.86 -8.92
CA PRO A 122 14.69 5.46 -8.62
C PRO A 122 13.40 4.82 -8.12
N ASP A 123 13.18 3.55 -8.46
CA ASP A 123 12.07 2.78 -7.90
C ASP A 123 12.08 2.86 -6.37
N PRO A 124 10.89 2.87 -5.72
CA PRO A 124 10.84 2.90 -4.27
C PRO A 124 11.69 1.77 -3.72
N ALA A 125 12.40 2.04 -2.63
CA ALA A 125 13.10 0.99 -1.92
C ALA A 125 12.09 -0.14 -1.60
N PRO A 126 12.49 -1.41 -1.74
CA PRO A 126 11.66 -2.50 -1.29
C PRO A 126 11.31 -2.29 0.18
N LEU A 127 10.12 -2.72 0.57
CA LEU A 127 9.74 -2.71 1.98
C LEU A 127 10.78 -3.52 2.77
N PRO A 128 11.09 -3.10 4.01
CA PRO A 128 12.01 -3.87 4.85
C PRO A 128 11.45 -5.28 5.09
N GLU A 129 12.35 -6.20 5.42
CA GLU A 129 11.94 -7.53 5.85
C GLU A 129 11.21 -7.44 7.19
N ARG A 130 10.29 -8.40 7.41
CA ARG A 130 9.52 -8.49 8.65
C ARG A 130 10.48 -8.78 9.81
N GLU A 131 10.44 -7.95 10.84
CA GLU A 131 11.11 -8.21 12.11
C GLU A 131 10.27 -9.19 12.94
N THR A 132 10.82 -10.37 13.23
CA THR A 132 10.12 -11.39 14.01
C THR A 132 10.53 -11.39 15.47
N ILE A 133 9.56 -11.43 16.38
CA ILE A 133 9.78 -11.70 17.81
C ILE A 133 9.19 -13.08 18.12
N PRO A 134 10.01 -14.15 18.20
CA PRO A 134 9.52 -15.53 18.26
C PRO A 134 8.51 -15.77 19.39
N ILE A 135 8.79 -15.27 20.59
CA ILE A 135 7.89 -15.42 21.74
C ILE A 135 6.53 -14.73 21.51
N ALA A 136 6.50 -13.62 20.79
CA ALA A 136 5.24 -12.94 20.49
C ALA A 136 4.43 -13.72 19.44
N GLU A 137 5.08 -14.30 18.43
CA GLU A 137 4.43 -15.21 17.48
C GLU A 137 3.83 -16.42 18.18
N GLU A 138 4.58 -17.02 19.13
CA GLU A 138 4.13 -18.15 19.92
C GLU A 138 2.90 -17.80 20.77
N VAL A 139 2.90 -16.64 21.44
CA VAL A 139 1.75 -16.16 22.21
C VAL A 139 0.54 -15.92 21.31
N ILE A 140 0.72 -15.29 20.14
CA ILE A 140 -0.37 -15.05 19.18
C ILE A 140 -0.95 -16.39 18.71
N ALA A 141 -0.10 -17.36 18.32
CA ALA A 141 -0.54 -18.68 17.88
C ALA A 141 -1.22 -19.49 19.00
N ALA A 142 -0.65 -19.47 20.20
CA ALA A 142 -1.18 -20.19 21.36
C ALA A 142 -2.50 -19.59 21.89
N SER A 143 -2.81 -18.33 21.57
CA SER A 143 -4.05 -17.67 22.00
C SER A 143 -5.33 -18.36 21.50
N GLY A 144 -5.24 -19.09 20.38
CA GLY A 144 -6.36 -19.77 19.73
C GLY A 144 -7.45 -18.83 19.19
N VAL A 145 -7.25 -17.52 19.20
CA VAL A 145 -8.17 -16.53 18.60
C VAL A 145 -8.02 -16.55 17.07
N ASP A 146 -9.12 -16.42 16.33
CA ASP A 146 -9.04 -16.21 14.87
C ASP A 146 -8.37 -14.86 14.59
N PHE A 147 -7.14 -14.92 14.08
CA PHE A 147 -6.27 -13.77 13.90
C PHE A 147 -6.05 -13.49 12.41
N ARG A 148 -6.46 -12.29 11.96
CA ARG A 148 -6.47 -11.90 10.56
C ARG A 148 -5.62 -10.67 10.30
N MET A 149 -4.82 -10.73 9.25
CA MET A 149 -4.01 -9.60 8.77
C MET A 149 -4.63 -8.97 7.54
N GLY A 150 -4.79 -7.64 7.55
CA GLY A 150 -5.34 -6.87 6.45
C GLY A 150 -5.98 -5.55 6.89
N GLY A 151 -6.40 -4.74 5.93
CA GLY A 151 -6.98 -3.43 6.21
C GLY A 151 -5.97 -2.42 6.77
N ASP A 152 -6.50 -1.32 7.32
CA ASP A 152 -5.76 -0.16 7.83
C ASP A 152 -6.01 0.10 9.32
N LYS A 153 -6.77 -0.77 10.00
CA LYS A 153 -7.11 -0.66 11.42
C LYS A 153 -6.93 -1.98 12.15
N ALA A 154 -6.57 -1.87 13.43
CA ALA A 154 -6.57 -2.97 14.37
C ALA A 154 -7.81 -2.90 15.26
N TYR A 155 -8.40 -4.06 15.55
CA TYR A 155 -9.52 -4.20 16.49
C TYR A 155 -9.79 -5.67 16.79
N TYR A 156 -10.29 -5.94 18.00
CA TYR A 156 -11.03 -7.14 18.33
C TYR A 156 -12.53 -6.94 18.02
N MET A 157 -13.16 -7.95 17.42
CA MET A 157 -14.58 -7.96 17.06
C MET A 157 -15.34 -9.01 17.90
N PRO A 158 -16.00 -8.61 19.00
CA PRO A 158 -16.63 -9.54 19.94
C PRO A 158 -17.71 -10.43 19.32
N SER A 159 -18.45 -9.93 18.33
CA SER A 159 -19.55 -10.67 17.70
C SER A 159 -19.09 -11.88 16.89
N LEU A 160 -17.83 -11.89 16.43
CA LEU A 160 -17.26 -12.98 15.63
C LEU A 160 -16.04 -13.64 16.29
N ASP A 161 -15.63 -13.16 17.47
CA ASP A 161 -14.41 -13.60 18.19
C ASP A 161 -13.15 -13.58 17.28
N ILE A 162 -12.96 -12.46 16.57
CA ILE A 162 -11.85 -12.24 15.62
C ILE A 162 -10.99 -11.06 16.06
N VAL A 163 -9.68 -11.22 15.94
CA VAL A 163 -8.72 -10.11 15.95
C VAL A 163 -8.34 -9.76 14.52
N GLN A 164 -8.53 -8.50 14.13
CA GLN A 164 -8.07 -7.94 12.87
C GLN A 164 -6.91 -6.99 13.15
N VAL A 165 -5.80 -7.12 12.41
CA VAL A 165 -4.69 -6.16 12.47
C VAL A 165 -4.18 -5.80 11.06
N PRO A 166 -3.63 -4.59 10.87
CA PRO A 166 -2.92 -4.25 9.64
C PRO A 166 -1.67 -5.11 9.45
N PRO A 167 -1.13 -5.23 8.22
CA PRO A 167 0.18 -5.81 8.00
C PRO A 167 1.27 -5.10 8.82
N GLN A 168 2.26 -5.84 9.34
CA GLN A 168 3.33 -5.27 10.19
C GLN A 168 4.07 -4.09 9.54
N LEU A 169 4.25 -4.12 8.22
CA LEU A 169 4.92 -3.06 7.46
C LEU A 169 4.07 -1.78 7.30
N ALA A 170 2.80 -1.80 7.73
CA ALA A 170 1.97 -0.60 7.81
C ALA A 170 2.21 0.21 9.10
N PHE A 171 2.90 -0.36 10.09
CA PHE A 171 3.24 0.33 11.33
C PHE A 171 4.51 1.17 11.16
N PHE A 172 4.54 2.33 11.82
CA PHE A 172 5.71 3.22 11.80
C PHE A 172 6.98 2.54 12.34
N GLU A 173 6.84 1.73 13.38
CA GLU A 173 7.89 0.83 13.88
C GLU A 173 7.35 -0.60 13.94
N GLN A 174 8.15 -1.56 13.48
CA GLN A 174 7.72 -2.97 13.40
C GLN A 174 7.36 -3.57 14.75
N ILE A 175 7.94 -3.10 15.86
CA ILE A 175 7.58 -3.52 17.22
C ILE A 175 6.13 -3.17 17.61
N ASN A 176 5.58 -2.08 17.03
CA ASN A 176 4.23 -1.65 17.36
C ASN A 176 3.17 -2.63 16.84
N PHE A 177 3.49 -3.41 15.80
CA PHE A 177 2.66 -4.54 15.37
C PHE A 177 2.40 -5.48 16.54
N TYR A 178 3.43 -5.97 17.22
CA TYR A 178 3.26 -6.91 18.34
C TYR A 178 2.55 -6.28 19.53
N ARG A 179 2.85 -5.02 19.85
CA ARG A 179 2.14 -4.28 20.92
C ARG A 179 0.64 -4.24 20.63
N THR A 180 0.26 -3.90 19.40
CA THR A 180 -1.13 -3.88 18.94
C THR A 180 -1.75 -5.27 18.91
N CYS A 181 -1.04 -6.30 18.45
CA CYS A 181 -1.55 -7.69 18.48
C CYS A 181 -1.91 -8.11 19.90
N LEU A 182 -1.01 -7.88 20.86
CA LEU A 182 -1.21 -8.25 22.27
C LEU A 182 -2.31 -7.42 22.94
N HIS A 183 -2.47 -6.16 22.54
CA HIS A 183 -3.59 -5.32 22.96
C HIS A 183 -4.94 -5.93 22.54
N GLU A 184 -5.11 -6.23 21.25
CA GLU A 184 -6.35 -6.80 20.73
C GLU A 184 -6.61 -8.21 21.26
N LEU A 185 -5.56 -9.01 21.47
CA LEU A 185 -5.69 -10.31 22.14
C LEU A 185 -6.15 -10.17 23.59
N THR A 186 -5.76 -9.10 24.28
CA THR A 186 -6.26 -8.83 25.64
C THR A 186 -7.75 -8.52 25.62
N HIS A 187 -8.23 -7.74 24.64
CA HIS A 187 -9.67 -7.59 24.42
C HIS A 187 -10.36 -8.92 24.13
N ALA A 188 -9.75 -9.78 23.31
CA ALA A 188 -10.29 -11.10 22.99
C ALA A 188 -10.52 -11.97 24.23
N THR A 189 -9.66 -11.87 25.26
CA THR A 189 -9.88 -12.58 26.53
C THR A 189 -11.19 -12.20 27.23
N GLY A 190 -11.79 -11.05 26.92
CA GLY A 190 -13.07 -10.58 27.45
C GLY A 190 -14.29 -11.27 26.84
N HIS A 191 -14.14 -12.07 25.78
CA HIS A 191 -15.24 -12.80 25.13
C HIS A 191 -16.05 -13.64 26.13
N VAL A 192 -17.34 -13.85 25.82
CA VAL A 192 -18.29 -14.59 26.68
C VAL A 192 -17.86 -16.03 26.98
N SER A 193 -17.12 -16.67 26.07
CA SER A 193 -16.56 -18.02 26.28
C SER A 193 -15.26 -18.04 27.09
N ARG A 194 -14.75 -16.89 27.52
CA ARG A 194 -13.46 -16.72 28.20
C ARG A 194 -13.66 -16.04 29.55
N LEU A 195 -13.19 -14.81 29.74
CA LEU A 195 -13.36 -14.06 30.99
C LEU A 195 -14.72 -13.36 31.10
N ALA A 196 -15.54 -13.37 30.04
CA ALA A 196 -16.90 -12.86 30.01
C ALA A 196 -17.03 -11.43 30.60
N ARG A 197 -16.12 -10.53 30.19
CA ARG A 197 -16.18 -9.11 30.56
C ARG A 197 -17.24 -8.38 29.72
N ASP A 198 -17.76 -7.28 30.25
CA ASP A 198 -18.68 -6.43 29.48
C ASP A 198 -17.92 -5.60 28.43
N LEU A 199 -18.03 -6.03 27.17
CA LEU A 199 -17.46 -5.37 25.99
C LEU A 199 -18.51 -4.58 25.19
N SER A 200 -19.72 -4.37 25.73
CA SER A 200 -20.82 -3.72 25.01
C SER A 200 -20.72 -2.19 25.00
N HIS A 201 -19.80 -1.63 25.77
CA HIS A 201 -19.63 -0.20 25.93
C HIS A 201 -19.03 0.46 24.68
N GLY A 202 -19.70 1.50 24.18
CA GLY A 202 -19.24 2.25 23.02
C GLY A 202 -18.03 3.15 23.31
N PHE A 203 -17.32 3.51 22.26
CA PHE A 203 -16.18 4.44 22.28
C PHE A 203 -16.51 5.73 23.04
N GLY A 204 -15.58 6.19 23.89
CA GLY A 204 -15.71 7.43 24.67
C GLY A 204 -16.53 7.32 25.96
N THR A 205 -17.05 6.14 26.30
CA THR A 205 -17.71 5.90 27.59
C THR A 205 -16.73 5.49 28.69
N ALA A 206 -17.12 5.63 29.96
CA ALA A 206 -16.31 5.19 31.09
C ALA A 206 -16.06 3.66 31.08
N GLY A 207 -17.06 2.88 30.66
CA GLY A 207 -16.94 1.43 30.51
C GLY A 207 -15.93 1.05 29.43
N TYR A 208 -15.94 1.74 28.29
CA TYR A 208 -14.93 1.59 27.25
C TYR A 208 -13.52 1.95 27.75
N ALA A 209 -13.36 3.08 28.44
CA ALA A 209 -12.07 3.49 29.00
C ALA A 209 -11.51 2.48 30.02
N ARG A 210 -12.38 1.84 30.81
CA ARG A 210 -11.98 0.76 31.72
C ARG A 210 -11.45 -0.46 30.96
N GLU A 211 -12.10 -0.85 29.88
CA GLU A 211 -11.67 -2.00 29.08
C GLU A 211 -10.35 -1.71 28.34
N GLU A 212 -10.17 -0.50 27.82
CA GLU A 212 -8.90 -0.04 27.25
C GLU A 212 -7.75 -0.07 28.27
N LEU A 213 -8.01 0.30 29.53
CA LEU A 213 -7.02 0.20 30.60
C LEU A 213 -6.64 -1.26 30.90
N ILE A 214 -7.62 -2.18 30.85
CA ILE A 214 -7.37 -3.62 30.99
C ILE A 214 -6.50 -4.11 29.83
N ALA A 215 -6.85 -3.74 28.59
CA ALA A 215 -6.11 -4.12 27.39
C ALA A 215 -4.67 -3.62 27.42
N LEU A 216 -4.47 -2.34 27.75
CA LEU A 216 -3.16 -1.71 27.87
C LEU A 216 -2.29 -2.32 28.99
N SER A 217 -2.91 -2.73 30.10
CA SER A 217 -2.18 -3.39 31.18
C SER A 217 -1.80 -4.83 30.80
N GLY A 218 -2.75 -5.58 30.24
CA GLY A 218 -2.57 -6.98 29.87
C GLY A 218 -1.55 -7.21 28.75
N GLN A 219 -1.44 -6.32 27.77
CA GLN A 219 -0.43 -6.43 26.71
C GLN A 219 1.01 -6.35 27.23
N SER A 220 1.24 -5.79 28.42
CA SER A 220 2.55 -5.68 29.07
C SER A 220 2.86 -6.80 30.06
N ALA A 221 1.85 -7.63 30.40
CA ALA A 221 1.98 -8.75 31.32
C ALA A 221 2.60 -10.05 30.78
N PRO A 222 2.76 -10.33 29.46
CA PRO A 222 3.28 -11.63 29.03
C PRO A 222 4.77 -11.85 29.39
N CYS A 223 5.51 -10.82 29.80
CA CYS A 223 6.89 -10.97 30.30
C CYS A 223 7.00 -11.44 31.76
N LEU A 224 5.89 -11.61 32.49
CA LEU A 224 5.89 -12.03 33.91
C LEU A 224 5.56 -13.51 34.12
N THR A 225 5.27 -14.28 33.07
CA THR A 225 4.93 -15.71 33.17
C THR A 225 5.99 -16.57 32.48
N HIS A 226 7.19 -16.60 33.05
CA HIS A 226 8.03 -17.80 32.97
C HIS A 226 7.79 -18.60 34.25
N THR A 227 7.03 -19.68 34.15
CA THR A 227 6.99 -20.78 35.13
C THR A 227 7.17 -22.08 34.39
#